data_AF-A0A368JFF4-F1
#
_entry.id   AF-A0A368JFF4-F1
#
_cell.length_a   1.000
_cell.length_b   1.000
_cell.length_c   1.000
_cell.angle_alpha   90.00
_cell.angle_beta   90.00
_cell.angle_gamma   90.00
#
_symmetry.space_group_name_H-M   'P 1'
#
loop_
_entity.id
_entity.type
_entity.pdbx_description
1 polymer ?
#
loop_
_entity_poly.entity_id
_entity_poly.type
_entity_poly.pdbx_seq_one_letter_code
_entity_poly.pdbx_strand_id
1 'polypeptide(L)'
;MNSYKKIAIGVFALVVLWHLVVAMTNQITVCGLFLSKPADPGYGWADSGNADARFFWQITGVKWLAGIKHPEFNAETTPTQGDWKPLPGYQFTDRTKGLETHWEAGLLHSDYMAWSDEVEGKWIPVTGYRFVYQGDTFIESVWDPGKRYDDLKVISLPEKDQYKPFAGYTFLEPGQSLKVVWTPGLVNSDNPRLVAGTKEGTWKVNHTPSRRSGEVPWVVKKIAERVIIHAF
;
A
#
# COMPACT_ATOMS: atom_id res chain seq x y z
N MET A 1 -26.59 27.99 -55.13
CA MET A 1 -25.70 27.71 -53.97
C MET A 1 -24.90 26.45 -54.24
N ASN A 2 -23.56 26.54 -54.37
CA ASN A 2 -22.68 25.40 -54.69
C ASN A 2 -22.82 24.26 -53.67
N SER A 3 -22.72 23.00 -54.10
CA SER A 3 -22.86 21.81 -53.24
C SER A 3 -21.97 21.86 -51.99
N TYR A 4 -20.78 22.44 -52.11
CA TYR A 4 -19.88 22.66 -50.97
C TYR A 4 -20.51 23.48 -49.84
N LYS A 5 -21.24 24.56 -50.17
CA LYS A 5 -21.93 25.38 -49.18
C LYS A 5 -23.05 24.61 -48.47
N LYS A 6 -23.79 23.76 -49.18
CA LYS A 6 -24.84 22.92 -48.58
C LYS A 6 -24.25 21.90 -47.61
N ILE A 7 -23.14 21.27 -47.98
CA ILE A 7 -22.42 20.31 -47.13
C ILE A 7 -21.87 21.01 -45.88
N ALA A 8 -21.22 22.17 -46.04
CA ALA A 8 -20.68 22.94 -44.92
C ALA A 8 -21.78 23.36 -43.93
N ILE A 9 -22.93 23.84 -44.42
CA ILE A 9 -24.08 24.19 -43.57
C ILE A 9 -24.62 22.96 -42.84
N GLY A 10 -24.73 21.82 -43.52
CA GLY A 10 -25.20 20.57 -42.91
C GLY A 10 -24.28 20.09 -41.79
N VAL A 11 -22.96 20.11 -42.02
CA VAL A 11 -21.95 19.77 -40.99
C VAL A 11 -22.04 20.74 -39.82
N PHE A 12 -22.13 22.05 -40.07
CA PHE A 12 -22.25 23.05 -39.02
C PHE A 12 -23.50 22.86 -38.17
N ALA A 13 -24.66 22.60 -38.79
CA ALA A 13 -25.90 22.32 -38.06
C ALA A 13 -25.79 21.06 -37.17
N LEU A 14 -25.13 20.02 -37.67
CA LEU A 14 -24.84 18.79 -36.90
C LEU A 14 -23.93 19.08 -35.70
N VAL A 15 -22.89 19.88 -35.88
CA VAL A 15 -21.99 20.31 -34.80
C VAL A 15 -22.79 21.02 -33.72
N VAL A 16 -23.60 22.02 -34.11
CA VAL A 16 -24.39 22.83 -33.16
C VAL A 16 -25.42 21.96 -32.43
N LEU A 17 -26.14 21.11 -33.15
CA LEU A 17 -27.13 20.21 -32.54
C LEU A 17 -26.47 19.26 -31.53
N TRP A 18 -25.29 18.72 -31.85
CA TRP A 18 -24.55 17.88 -30.91
C TRP A 18 -24.12 18.65 -29.66
N HIS A 19 -23.57 19.85 -29.81
CA HIS A 19 -23.18 20.68 -28.65
C HIS A 19 -24.38 21.01 -27.76
N LEU A 20 -25.57 21.25 -28.35
CA LEU A 20 -26.81 21.46 -27.58
C LEU A 20 -27.22 20.21 -26.81
N VAL A 21 -27.16 19.02 -27.41
CA VAL A 21 -27.48 17.75 -26.72
C VAL A 21 -26.53 17.52 -25.55
N VAL A 22 -25.22 17.72 -25.75
CA VAL A 22 -24.24 17.58 -24.67
C VAL A 22 -24.46 18.62 -23.58
N ALA A 23 -24.72 19.88 -23.94
CA ALA A 23 -24.99 20.94 -22.97
C ALA A 23 -26.27 20.71 -22.14
N MET A 24 -27.22 19.93 -22.66
CA MET A 24 -28.42 19.51 -21.92
C MET A 24 -28.18 18.30 -20.99
N THR A 25 -26.98 17.71 -21.02
CA THR A 25 -26.62 16.55 -20.20
C THR A 25 -25.74 17.00 -19.03
N ASN A 26 -26.31 17.11 -17.83
CA ASN A 26 -25.60 17.62 -16.64
C ASN A 26 -24.36 16.82 -16.23
N GLN A 27 -24.20 15.60 -16.76
CA GLN A 27 -23.12 14.68 -16.43
C GLN A 27 -21.93 14.76 -17.39
N ILE A 28 -22.02 15.58 -18.45
CA ILE A 28 -21.01 15.66 -19.51
C ILE A 28 -20.64 17.12 -19.76
N THR A 29 -19.34 17.41 -19.81
CA THR A 29 -18.80 18.73 -20.15
C THR A 29 -18.11 18.67 -21.52
N VAL A 30 -18.38 19.67 -22.36
CA VAL A 30 -17.67 19.84 -23.64
C VAL A 30 -16.26 20.37 -23.37
N CYS A 31 -15.24 19.70 -23.89
CA CYS A 31 -13.83 20.09 -23.73
C CYS A 31 -13.11 20.41 -25.06
N GLY A 32 -13.84 20.38 -26.18
CA GLY A 32 -13.34 20.76 -27.50
C GLY A 32 -14.34 20.44 -28.61
N LEU A 33 -13.97 20.70 -29.86
CA LEU A 33 -14.81 20.37 -31.01
C LEU A 33 -15.02 18.85 -31.09
N PHE A 34 -16.25 18.38 -30.83
CA PHE A 34 -16.58 16.95 -30.72
C PHE A 34 -15.85 16.19 -29.61
N LEU A 35 -15.34 16.91 -28.60
CA LEU A 35 -14.72 16.32 -27.43
C LEU A 35 -15.57 16.61 -26.20
N SER A 36 -15.84 15.57 -25.44
CA SER A 36 -16.56 15.66 -24.18
C SER A 36 -15.89 14.79 -23.13
N LYS A 37 -16.11 15.13 -21.86
CA LYS A 37 -15.66 14.35 -20.72
C LYS A 37 -16.76 14.34 -19.65
N PRO A 38 -16.77 13.38 -18.73
CA PRO A 38 -17.63 13.47 -17.55
C PRO A 38 -17.46 14.81 -16.83
N ALA A 39 -18.57 15.39 -16.39
CA ALA A 39 -18.58 16.69 -15.74
C ALA A 39 -17.91 16.63 -14.36
N ASP A 40 -18.19 15.57 -13.61
CA ASP A 40 -17.71 15.38 -12.25
C ASP A 40 -16.48 14.47 -12.21
N PRO A 41 -15.44 14.82 -11.41
CA PRO A 41 -14.34 13.92 -11.11
C PRO A 41 -14.84 12.55 -10.59
N GLY A 42 -14.12 11.48 -10.92
CA GLY A 42 -14.44 10.13 -10.46
C GLY A 42 -15.46 9.37 -11.31
N TYR A 43 -16.10 10.05 -12.27
CA TYR A 43 -16.91 9.40 -13.29
C TYR A 43 -16.08 9.11 -14.54
N GLY A 44 -16.35 7.97 -15.16
CA GLY A 44 -15.85 7.61 -16.48
C GLY A 44 -16.98 7.16 -17.40
N TRP A 45 -16.66 6.97 -18.68
CA TRP A 45 -17.63 6.47 -19.65
C TRP A 45 -18.06 5.04 -19.30
N ALA A 46 -19.37 4.82 -19.22
CA ALA A 46 -19.93 3.53 -18.83
C ALA A 46 -19.52 2.39 -19.76
N ASP A 47 -19.35 2.71 -21.04
CA ASP A 47 -19.03 1.78 -22.13
C ASP A 47 -17.60 1.95 -22.66
N SER A 48 -16.66 2.44 -21.84
CA SER A 48 -15.26 2.62 -22.26
C SER A 48 -14.57 1.35 -22.76
N GLY A 49 -15.09 0.17 -22.40
CA GLY A 49 -14.62 -1.14 -22.88
C GLY A 49 -15.44 -1.74 -24.03
N ASN A 50 -16.47 -1.05 -24.53
CA ASN A 50 -17.31 -1.57 -25.61
C ASN A 50 -16.65 -1.28 -26.98
N ALA A 51 -15.98 -2.28 -27.54
CA ALA A 51 -15.35 -2.20 -28.86
C ALA A 51 -16.36 -1.93 -30.00
N ASP A 52 -17.65 -2.17 -29.77
CA ASP A 52 -18.72 -1.91 -30.75
C ASP A 52 -19.28 -0.48 -30.67
N ALA A 53 -18.80 0.34 -29.72
CA ALA A 53 -19.10 1.77 -29.71
C ALA A 53 -18.37 2.46 -30.86
N ARG A 54 -19.03 2.53 -32.03
CA ARG A 54 -18.45 3.09 -33.26
C ARG A 54 -18.60 4.61 -33.34
N PHE A 55 -19.44 5.20 -32.49
CA PHE A 55 -19.79 6.61 -32.57
C PHE A 55 -19.85 7.27 -31.21
N PHE A 56 -19.36 8.52 -31.14
CA PHE A 56 -19.28 9.32 -29.91
C PHE A 56 -20.64 9.60 -29.24
N TRP A 57 -21.76 9.55 -29.98
CA TRP A 57 -23.11 9.71 -29.41
C TRP A 57 -23.68 8.42 -28.80
N GLN A 58 -23.04 7.27 -29.00
CA GLN A 58 -23.43 6.01 -28.37
C GLN A 58 -22.89 5.88 -26.95
N ILE A 59 -21.91 6.71 -26.58
CA ILE A 59 -21.25 6.72 -25.27
C ILE A 59 -21.71 7.96 -24.50
N THR A 60 -22.94 7.95 -24.00
CA THR A 60 -23.47 9.06 -23.17
C THR A 60 -23.67 8.67 -21.72
N GLY A 61 -23.60 7.37 -21.39
CA GLY A 61 -23.61 6.92 -20.01
C GLY A 61 -22.29 7.26 -19.33
N VAL A 62 -22.36 7.98 -18.21
CA VAL A 62 -21.25 8.04 -17.26
C VAL A 62 -21.56 7.12 -16.09
N LYS A 63 -20.52 6.50 -15.53
CA LYS A 63 -20.63 5.71 -14.30
C LYS A 63 -19.48 6.03 -13.37
N TRP A 64 -19.75 5.92 -12.08
CA TRP A 64 -18.70 5.97 -11.08
C TRP A 64 -17.75 4.79 -11.26
N LEU A 65 -16.46 5.06 -11.26
CA LEU A 65 -15.42 4.04 -11.42
C LEU A 65 -14.46 4.16 -10.25
N ALA A 66 -14.15 3.05 -9.58
CA ALA A 66 -13.14 3.00 -8.53
C ALA A 66 -11.73 3.16 -9.10
N GLY A 67 -10.80 3.72 -8.30
CA GLY A 67 -9.39 3.89 -8.66
C GLY A 67 -9.10 5.06 -9.62
N ILE A 68 -10.08 5.93 -9.88
CA ILE A 68 -9.85 7.17 -10.62
C ILE A 68 -9.24 8.20 -9.67
N LYS A 69 -8.06 8.72 -10.03
CA LYS A 69 -7.41 9.80 -9.29
C LYS A 69 -8.15 11.14 -9.49
N HIS A 70 -8.26 11.91 -8.43
CA HIS A 70 -8.78 13.27 -8.51
C HIS A 70 -7.78 14.17 -9.25
N PRO A 71 -8.22 15.08 -10.13
CA PRO A 71 -7.31 15.93 -10.91
C PRO A 71 -6.53 16.95 -10.06
N GLU A 72 -7.09 17.36 -8.92
CA GLU A 72 -6.54 18.45 -8.09
C GLU A 72 -6.07 18.00 -6.70
N PHE A 73 -6.47 16.80 -6.25
CA PHE A 73 -6.22 16.33 -4.89
C PHE A 73 -5.56 14.96 -4.93
N ASN A 74 -4.75 14.63 -3.91
CA ASN A 74 -4.11 13.32 -3.80
C ASN A 74 -5.10 12.31 -3.21
N ALA A 75 -6.20 12.10 -3.92
CA ALA A 75 -7.27 11.17 -3.58
C ALA A 75 -7.70 10.37 -4.81
N GLU A 76 -8.30 9.21 -4.58
CA GLU A 76 -8.90 8.38 -5.62
C GLU A 76 -10.28 7.87 -5.21
N THR A 77 -11.09 7.54 -6.21
CA THR A 77 -12.44 7.02 -6.01
C THR A 77 -12.44 5.63 -5.40
N THR A 78 -13.40 5.37 -4.51
CA THR A 78 -13.66 4.03 -3.96
C THR A 78 -14.73 3.30 -4.79
N PRO A 79 -15.05 2.02 -4.50
CA PRO A 79 -16.20 1.35 -5.10
C PRO A 79 -17.56 1.99 -4.79
N THR A 80 -17.65 2.81 -3.73
CA THR A 80 -18.88 3.50 -3.34
C THR A 80 -18.99 4.83 -4.07
N GLN A 81 -20.12 5.07 -4.75
CA GLN A 81 -20.35 6.30 -5.50
C GLN A 81 -20.26 7.54 -4.61
N GLY A 82 -19.47 8.52 -5.05
CA GLY A 82 -19.25 9.78 -4.34
C GLY A 82 -18.26 9.68 -3.17
N ASP A 83 -17.74 8.49 -2.85
CA ASP A 83 -16.78 8.32 -1.76
C ASP A 83 -15.34 8.24 -2.29
N TRP A 84 -14.49 9.05 -1.68
CA TRP A 84 -13.07 9.20 -2.02
C TRP A 84 -12.21 8.71 -0.87
N LYS A 85 -11.07 8.12 -1.20
CA LYS A 85 -10.01 7.80 -0.24
C LYS A 85 -8.74 8.53 -0.63
N PRO A 86 -7.90 8.94 0.34
CA PRO A 86 -6.62 9.54 -0.01
C PRO A 86 -5.72 8.51 -0.69
N LEU A 87 -4.81 8.99 -1.55
CA LEU A 87 -3.74 8.16 -2.09
C LEU A 87 -2.81 7.70 -0.96
N PRO A 88 -2.09 6.59 -1.14
CA PRO A 88 -1.11 6.15 -0.14
C PRO A 88 -0.13 7.26 0.23
N GLY A 89 0.08 7.45 1.53
CA GLY A 89 0.97 8.49 2.08
C GLY A 89 0.28 9.83 2.34
N TYR A 90 -1.00 9.96 1.94
CA TYR A 90 -1.81 11.15 2.19
C TYR A 90 -2.93 10.89 3.18
N GLN A 91 -3.35 11.95 3.88
CA GLN A 91 -4.53 11.99 4.73
C GLN A 91 -5.40 13.20 4.37
N PHE A 92 -6.71 13.09 4.53
CA PHE A 92 -7.60 14.25 4.40
C PHE A 92 -7.38 15.23 5.53
N THR A 93 -7.21 16.52 5.20
CA THR A 93 -7.11 17.59 6.20
C THR A 93 -8.41 17.74 6.98
N ASP A 94 -9.54 17.73 6.27
CA ASP A 94 -10.88 17.69 6.88
C ASP A 94 -11.87 17.04 5.90
N ARG A 95 -12.17 15.76 6.12
CA ARG A 95 -13.07 14.98 5.24
C ARG A 95 -14.48 15.56 5.15
N THR A 96 -14.90 16.39 6.11
CA THR A 96 -16.25 17.00 6.11
C THR A 96 -16.33 18.27 5.28
N LYS A 97 -15.18 18.94 5.04
CA LYS A 97 -15.12 20.22 4.31
C LYS A 97 -14.69 20.07 2.86
N GLY A 98 -14.01 18.99 2.50
CA GLY A 98 -13.57 18.75 1.12
C GLY A 98 -12.64 17.56 0.96
N LEU A 99 -11.98 17.52 -0.19
CA LEU A 99 -11.02 16.47 -0.56
C LEU A 99 -9.56 16.91 -0.43
N GLU A 100 -9.31 18.04 0.25
CA GLU A 100 -7.95 18.50 0.52
C GLU A 100 -7.19 17.45 1.33
N THR A 101 -6.00 17.11 0.82
CA THR A 101 -5.12 16.10 1.40
C THR A 101 -3.76 16.70 1.70
N HIS A 102 -3.11 16.22 2.74
CA HIS A 102 -1.70 16.52 3.02
C HIS A 102 -0.92 15.21 3.20
N TRP A 103 0.39 15.27 2.91
CA TRP A 103 1.30 14.16 3.14
C TRP A 103 1.54 13.99 4.64
N GLU A 104 1.46 12.76 5.12
CA GLU A 104 1.69 12.42 6.54
C GLU A 104 2.66 11.25 6.62
N ALA A 105 3.74 11.42 7.39
CA ALA A 105 4.75 10.38 7.60
C ALA A 105 4.20 9.23 8.46
N GLY A 106 4.67 8.01 8.20
CA GLY A 106 4.27 6.81 8.95
C GLY A 106 2.95 6.18 8.51
N LEU A 107 2.38 6.59 7.38
CA LEU A 107 1.23 5.92 6.76
C LEU A 107 1.69 4.73 5.91
N LEU A 108 0.99 3.60 6.03
CA LEU A 108 1.30 2.36 5.30
C LEU A 108 0.77 2.39 3.87
N HIS A 109 1.63 2.08 2.91
CA HIS A 109 1.25 1.63 1.58
C HIS A 109 1.18 0.10 1.56
N SER A 110 -0.02 -0.46 1.64
CA SER A 110 -0.24 -1.92 1.72
C SER A 110 0.40 -2.69 0.57
N ASP A 111 0.29 -2.17 -0.66
CA ASP A 111 0.72 -2.92 -1.85
C ASP A 111 2.24 -2.98 -2.00
N TYR A 112 2.95 -1.98 -1.46
CA TYR A 112 4.41 -1.89 -1.52
C TYR A 112 5.09 -2.15 -0.18
N MET A 113 4.33 -2.47 0.86
CA MET A 113 4.83 -2.70 2.22
C MET A 113 5.85 -1.62 2.59
N ALA A 114 5.42 -0.36 2.53
CA ALA A 114 6.25 0.80 2.74
C ALA A 114 5.54 1.86 3.59
N TRP A 115 6.28 2.54 4.44
CA TRP A 115 5.84 3.70 5.21
C TRP A 115 6.17 4.98 4.47
N SER A 116 5.27 5.96 4.49
CA SER A 116 5.59 7.31 4.04
C SER A 116 6.69 7.92 4.91
N ASP A 117 7.69 8.53 4.28
CA ASP A 117 8.77 9.25 4.94
C ASP A 117 8.31 10.67 5.36
N GLU A 118 9.13 11.42 6.08
CA GLU A 118 8.95 12.84 6.38
C GLU A 118 8.95 13.71 5.11
N VAL A 119 9.59 13.24 4.04
CA VAL A 119 9.63 13.93 2.75
C VAL A 119 8.57 13.36 1.81
N GLU A 120 7.72 14.23 1.28
CA GLU A 120 6.66 13.85 0.34
C GLU A 120 7.19 13.04 -0.85
N GLY A 121 6.51 11.93 -1.14
CA GLY A 121 6.88 11.02 -2.23
C GLY A 121 8.07 10.09 -1.92
N LYS A 122 8.74 10.26 -0.76
CA LYS A 122 9.72 9.28 -0.29
C LYS A 122 9.05 8.20 0.55
N TRP A 123 9.55 6.99 0.38
CA TRP A 123 9.02 5.79 1.01
C TRP A 123 10.14 5.05 1.71
N ILE A 124 9.82 4.49 2.87
CA ILE A 124 10.73 3.65 3.66
C ILE A 124 10.13 2.24 3.67
N PRO A 125 10.85 1.19 3.27
CA PRO A 125 10.31 -0.16 3.32
C PRO A 125 9.94 -0.53 4.77
N VAL A 126 8.83 -1.25 4.94
CA VAL A 126 8.47 -1.87 6.22
C VAL A 126 9.62 -2.76 6.67
N THR A 127 9.83 -2.85 7.98
CA THR A 127 10.83 -3.77 8.55
C THR A 127 10.68 -5.17 7.96
N GLY A 128 11.76 -5.79 7.52
CA GLY A 128 11.74 -7.08 6.84
C GLY A 128 11.59 -6.99 5.31
N TYR A 129 11.26 -5.83 4.74
CA TYR A 129 11.18 -5.61 3.30
C TYR A 129 12.35 -4.79 2.79
N ARG A 130 12.58 -4.89 1.47
CA ARG A 130 13.47 -4.01 0.72
C ARG A 130 12.88 -3.68 -0.64
N PHE A 131 13.22 -2.51 -1.16
CA PHE A 131 12.88 -2.13 -2.52
C PHE A 131 13.85 -2.76 -3.52
N VAL A 132 13.29 -3.18 -4.65
CA VAL A 132 14.02 -3.68 -5.81
C VAL A 132 13.91 -2.64 -6.92
N TYR A 133 15.05 -2.23 -7.45
CA TYR A 133 15.15 -1.28 -8.55
C TYR A 133 15.80 -1.92 -9.76
N GLN A 134 15.36 -1.52 -10.95
CA GLN A 134 16.04 -1.79 -12.21
C GLN A 134 16.50 -0.45 -12.79
N GLY A 135 17.80 -0.15 -12.63
CA GLY A 135 18.30 1.20 -12.84
C GLY A 135 17.66 2.16 -11.84
N ASP A 136 17.08 3.25 -12.33
CA ASP A 136 16.39 4.26 -11.50
C ASP A 136 14.89 3.98 -11.34
N THR A 137 14.38 2.88 -11.90
CA THR A 137 12.96 2.54 -11.85
C THR A 137 12.68 1.58 -10.71
N PHE A 138 11.77 1.94 -9.80
CA PHE A 138 11.22 1.04 -8.80
C PHE A 138 10.43 -0.07 -9.48
N ILE A 139 10.70 -1.31 -9.10
CA ILE A 139 10.03 -2.49 -9.66
C ILE A 139 9.03 -3.06 -8.66
N GLU A 140 9.50 -3.38 -7.47
CA GLU A 140 8.68 -4.01 -6.44
C GLU A 140 9.32 -3.89 -5.06
N SER A 141 8.53 -4.20 -4.03
CA SER A 141 9.00 -4.39 -2.67
C SER A 141 8.94 -5.87 -2.33
N VAL A 142 10.06 -6.41 -1.85
CA VAL A 142 10.21 -7.85 -1.58
C VAL A 142 10.64 -8.08 -0.14
N TRP A 143 10.21 -9.22 0.40
CA TRP A 143 10.69 -9.70 1.69
C TRP A 143 12.19 -9.98 1.63
N ASP A 144 12.93 -9.54 2.65
CA ASP A 144 14.39 -9.60 2.76
C ASP A 144 14.79 -10.54 3.91
N PRO A 145 14.78 -11.88 3.70
CA PRO A 145 15.02 -12.84 4.77
C PRO A 145 16.46 -12.82 5.27
N GLY A 146 16.64 -13.04 6.57
CA GLY A 146 17.95 -13.04 7.23
C GLY A 146 18.50 -11.63 7.52
N LYS A 147 17.79 -10.57 7.15
CA LYS A 147 18.14 -9.20 7.48
C LYS A 147 18.08 -8.98 9.00
N ARG A 148 19.16 -8.43 9.54
CA ARG A 148 19.28 -8.08 10.96
C ARG A 148 18.91 -6.61 11.17
N TYR A 149 18.10 -6.36 12.20
CA TYR A 149 17.70 -5.03 12.65
C TYR A 149 18.24 -4.85 14.08
N ASP A 150 19.42 -4.24 14.21
CA ASP A 150 20.14 -4.15 15.49
C ASP A 150 19.50 -3.18 16.48
N ASP A 151 18.75 -2.20 16.00
CA ASP A 151 17.92 -1.27 16.78
C ASP A 151 16.71 -1.99 17.40
N LEU A 152 16.06 -2.85 16.62
CA LEU A 152 14.91 -3.65 17.05
C LEU A 152 15.32 -4.98 17.71
N LYS A 153 16.59 -5.38 17.61
CA LYS A 153 17.14 -6.68 18.07
C LYS A 153 16.38 -7.88 17.50
N VAL A 154 16.01 -7.83 16.22
CA VAL A 154 15.28 -8.90 15.51
C VAL A 154 15.93 -9.25 14.17
N ILE A 155 15.63 -10.44 13.67
CA ILE A 155 16.06 -10.95 12.36
C ILE A 155 14.83 -11.40 11.59
N SER A 156 14.71 -11.00 10.32
CA SER A 156 13.68 -11.54 9.42
C SER A 156 13.96 -13.02 9.10
N LEU A 157 12.91 -13.83 9.07
CA LEU A 157 12.98 -15.26 8.78
C LEU A 157 12.70 -15.56 7.30
N PRO A 158 12.93 -16.80 6.81
CA PRO A 158 12.64 -17.15 5.43
C PRO A 158 11.17 -16.97 5.02
N GLU A 159 10.26 -17.19 5.96
CA GLU A 159 8.83 -16.99 5.75
C GLU A 159 8.47 -15.51 5.87
N LYS A 160 7.54 -15.07 5.01
CA LYS A 160 7.09 -13.67 4.92
C LYS A 160 6.51 -13.20 6.25
N ASP A 161 6.82 -11.95 6.62
CA ASP A 161 6.36 -11.28 7.85
C ASP A 161 6.74 -12.00 9.15
N GLN A 162 7.72 -12.91 9.08
CA GLN A 162 8.20 -13.64 10.26
C GLN A 162 9.51 -13.08 10.79
N TYR A 163 9.57 -12.96 12.11
CA TYR A 163 10.75 -12.47 12.80
C TYR A 163 11.11 -13.37 13.97
N LYS A 164 12.42 -13.47 14.23
CA LYS A 164 12.94 -13.98 15.49
C LYS A 164 13.71 -12.89 16.23
N PRO A 165 13.63 -12.84 17.57
CA PRO A 165 14.48 -11.94 18.34
C PRO A 165 15.93 -12.42 18.28
N PHE A 166 16.88 -11.53 18.59
CA PHE A 166 18.26 -11.91 18.82
C PHE A 166 18.34 -12.88 20.00
N ALA A 167 19.39 -13.72 20.03
CA ALA A 167 19.63 -14.60 21.15
C ALA A 167 19.68 -13.79 22.46
N GLY A 168 18.98 -14.27 23.49
CA GLY A 168 18.87 -13.61 24.79
C GLY A 168 17.70 -12.63 24.90
N TYR A 169 17.00 -12.35 23.79
CA TYR A 169 15.81 -11.51 23.76
C TYR A 169 14.54 -12.32 23.55
N THR A 170 13.42 -11.78 24.02
CA THR A 170 12.06 -12.30 23.80
C THR A 170 11.13 -11.18 23.42
N PHE A 171 10.16 -11.43 22.54
CA PHE A 171 9.11 -10.45 22.24
C PHE A 171 8.29 -10.13 23.48
N LEU A 172 8.05 -8.84 23.71
CA LEU A 172 7.19 -8.34 24.79
C LEU A 172 5.71 -8.63 24.48
N GLU A 173 5.31 -8.39 23.23
CA GLU A 173 3.93 -8.53 22.74
C GLU A 173 3.93 -9.34 21.43
N PRO A 174 4.11 -10.68 21.50
CA PRO A 174 4.17 -11.52 20.30
C PRO A 174 2.92 -11.36 19.43
N GLY A 175 3.09 -11.08 18.13
CA GLY A 175 2.00 -10.90 17.19
C GLY A 175 1.41 -9.50 17.13
N GLN A 176 1.91 -8.56 17.95
CA GLN A 176 1.44 -7.17 17.97
C GLN A 176 2.57 -6.17 17.76
N SER A 177 3.76 -6.44 18.29
CA SER A 177 4.90 -5.55 18.12
C SER A 177 6.22 -6.30 18.03
N LEU A 178 7.19 -5.71 17.34
CA LEU A 178 8.58 -6.19 17.28
C LEU A 178 9.39 -5.79 18.51
N LYS A 179 8.75 -5.24 19.56
CA LYS A 179 9.44 -4.87 20.80
C LYS A 179 9.95 -6.13 21.47
N VAL A 180 11.22 -6.15 21.80
CA VAL A 180 11.84 -7.24 22.53
C VAL A 180 12.45 -6.75 23.83
N VAL A 181 12.63 -7.69 24.76
CA VAL A 181 13.27 -7.46 26.04
C VAL A 181 14.32 -8.52 26.28
N TRP A 182 15.45 -8.12 26.86
CA TRP A 182 16.48 -9.04 27.30
C TRP A 182 15.95 -9.88 28.47
N THR A 183 16.00 -11.21 28.33
CA THR A 183 15.44 -12.14 29.30
C THR A 183 16.54 -13.01 29.89
N PRO A 184 17.02 -12.72 31.12
CA PRO A 184 18.01 -13.53 31.80
C PRO A 184 17.59 -15.00 31.91
N GLY A 185 18.55 -15.91 31.75
CA GLY A 185 18.34 -17.36 31.77
C GLY A 185 17.92 -17.96 30.43
N LEU A 186 17.61 -17.16 29.40
CA LEU A 186 17.29 -17.67 28.07
C LEU A 186 18.52 -18.34 27.44
N VAL A 187 18.35 -19.56 26.93
CA VAL A 187 19.41 -20.29 26.23
C VAL A 187 19.69 -19.63 24.89
N ASN A 188 20.96 -19.47 24.54
CA ASN A 188 21.36 -18.94 23.24
C ASN A 188 21.03 -19.97 22.14
N SER A 189 20.23 -19.57 21.15
CA SER A 189 19.83 -20.43 20.02
C SER A 189 21.01 -20.91 19.18
N ASP A 190 22.05 -20.08 19.07
CA ASP A 190 23.23 -20.35 18.23
C ASP A 190 24.31 -21.10 19.01
N ASN A 191 24.30 -21.01 20.34
CA ASN A 191 25.21 -21.74 21.22
C ASN A 191 24.54 -22.20 22.52
N PRO A 192 23.97 -23.42 22.57
CA PRO A 192 23.25 -23.94 23.73
C PRO A 192 24.04 -24.01 25.05
N ARG A 193 25.38 -23.84 24.99
CA ARG A 193 26.24 -23.74 26.19
C ARG A 193 26.20 -22.37 26.86
N LEU A 194 25.51 -21.39 26.27
CA LEU A 194 25.39 -20.04 26.81
C LEU A 194 23.94 -19.75 27.21
N VAL A 195 23.78 -19.08 28.34
CA VAL A 195 22.50 -18.53 28.81
C VAL A 195 22.63 -17.04 29.06
N ALA A 196 21.58 -16.29 28.79
CA ALA A 196 21.52 -14.85 28.99
C ALA A 196 21.79 -14.51 30.46
N GLY A 197 22.74 -13.61 30.72
CA GLY A 197 23.06 -13.10 32.04
C GLY A 197 22.03 -12.08 32.53
N THR A 198 22.21 -11.59 33.76
CA THR A 198 21.30 -10.61 34.39
C THR A 198 21.39 -9.21 33.79
N LYS A 199 22.49 -8.91 33.09
CA LYS A 199 22.69 -7.65 32.36
C LYS A 199 22.59 -7.92 30.86
N GLU A 200 21.94 -7.01 30.13
CA GLU A 200 21.82 -7.09 28.68
C GLU A 200 23.19 -7.29 28.00
N GLY A 201 23.24 -8.20 27.03
CA GLY A 201 24.46 -8.54 26.28
C GLY A 201 25.47 -9.41 27.04
N THR A 202 25.22 -9.74 28.32
CA THR A 202 26.11 -10.64 29.08
C THR A 202 25.69 -12.09 28.93
N TRP A 203 26.66 -13.00 28.80
CA TRP A 203 26.39 -14.44 28.67
C TRP A 203 27.08 -15.21 29.79
N LYS A 204 26.39 -16.22 30.34
CA LYS A 204 26.94 -17.15 31.34
C LYS A 204 27.02 -18.55 30.73
N VAL A 205 28.03 -19.31 31.11
CA VAL A 205 28.12 -20.72 30.72
C VAL A 205 27.01 -21.50 31.40
N ASN A 206 26.25 -22.24 30.61
CA ASN A 206 25.23 -23.14 31.09
C ASN A 206 25.91 -24.38 31.69
N HIS A 207 26.14 -24.37 33.01
CA HIS A 207 26.76 -25.49 33.72
C HIS A 207 25.81 -26.67 33.96
N THR A 208 24.58 -26.63 33.43
CA THR A 208 23.66 -27.76 33.55
C THR A 208 24.29 -28.98 32.86
N PRO A 209 24.63 -30.06 33.59
CA PRO A 209 25.18 -31.24 32.96
C PRO A 209 24.13 -31.78 31.99
N SER A 210 24.54 -32.11 30.77
CA SER A 210 23.74 -32.82 29.77
C SER A 210 23.17 -34.10 30.41
N ARG A 211 22.00 -34.01 31.02
CA ARG A 211 21.25 -35.18 31.46
C ARG A 211 20.72 -35.82 30.18
N ARG A 212 21.39 -36.89 29.78
CA ARG A 212 20.94 -37.82 28.74
C ARG A 212 19.46 -38.14 28.97
N SER A 213 18.67 -38.02 27.91
CA SER A 213 17.34 -38.61 27.73
C SER A 213 16.25 -38.16 28.71
N GLY A 214 15.30 -37.42 28.17
CA GLY A 214 14.07 -37.00 28.83
C GLY A 214 13.60 -35.76 28.12
N GLU A 215 12.70 -35.93 27.15
CA GLU A 215 12.03 -34.91 26.35
C GLU A 215 12.20 -33.50 26.92
N VAL A 216 12.95 -32.64 26.20
CA VAL A 216 12.75 -31.20 26.37
C VAL A 216 11.27 -31.00 26.07
N PRO A 217 10.43 -30.55 27.03
CA PRO A 217 9.02 -30.38 26.78
C PRO A 217 8.90 -29.51 25.54
N TRP A 218 8.17 -29.98 24.52
CA TRP A 218 7.96 -29.23 23.26
C TRP A 218 7.57 -27.76 23.51
N VAL A 219 6.97 -27.51 24.68
CA VAL A 219 6.65 -26.20 25.27
C VAL A 219 7.87 -25.28 25.38
N VAL A 220 9.04 -25.74 25.86
CA VAL A 220 10.25 -24.90 25.99
C VAL A 220 10.85 -24.56 24.62
N LYS A 221 10.81 -25.50 23.67
CA LYS A 221 11.20 -25.25 22.29
C LYS A 221 10.28 -24.21 21.62
N LYS A 222 8.96 -24.34 21.83
CA LYS A 222 7.96 -23.36 21.36
C LYS A 222 8.04 -21.99 22.04
N ILE A 223 8.57 -21.89 23.26
CA ILE A 223 8.73 -20.61 23.97
C ILE A 223 9.99 -19.87 23.49
N ALA A 224 11.09 -20.59 23.22
CA ALA A 224 12.30 -20.01 22.64
C ALA A 224 12.13 -19.67 21.14
N GLU A 225 11.34 -20.46 20.41
CA GLU A 225 10.94 -20.23 19.02
C GLU A 225 9.61 -19.45 18.93
N ARG A 226 9.37 -18.46 19.81
CA ARG A 226 8.23 -17.54 19.64
C ARG A 226 8.47 -16.64 18.44
N VAL A 227 8.31 -17.22 17.27
CA VAL A 227 8.23 -16.55 15.97
C VAL A 227 6.96 -15.71 15.98
N ILE A 228 7.09 -14.44 15.63
CA ILE A 228 5.93 -13.64 15.27
C ILE A 228 5.55 -14.02 13.85
N ILE A 229 4.28 -14.39 13.64
CA ILE A 229 3.74 -14.80 12.33
C ILE A 229 3.16 -13.58 11.57
N HIS A 230 2.90 -12.48 12.28
CA HIS A 230 2.44 -11.23 11.68
C HIS A 230 2.61 -10.09 12.69
N ALA A 231 3.12 -8.94 12.27
CA ALA A 231 3.29 -7.78 13.16
C ALA A 231 2.60 -6.51 12.64
N PHE A 232 2.10 -6.49 11.40
CA PHE A 232 1.64 -5.28 10.71
C PHE A 232 0.47 -5.60 9.78
#